data_AF-A0A6L3X7E4-F1
#
_entry.id   AF-A0A6L3X7E4-F1
#
_cell.length_a   1.000
_cell.length_b   1.000
_cell.length_c   1.000
_cell.angle_alpha   90.00
_cell.angle_beta   90.00
_cell.angle_gamma   90.00
#
_symmetry.space_group_name_H-M   'P 1'
#
loop_
_entity.id
_entity.type
_entity.pdbx_description
1 polymer ?
#
loop_
_entity_poly.entity_id
_entity_poly.type
_entity_poly.pdbx_seq_one_letter_code
_entity_poly.pdbx_strand_id
1 'polypeptide(L)' 'MKYTLQEGSFTLFPAAWQDNSMNIIRDDESGLSVVVSRGVIPDGSDYEQEFHRQWDVLRPQMGGIAQS' A
#
# COMPACT_ATOMS: atom_id res chain seq x y z
N MET A 1 4.51 20.22 1.02
CA MET A 1 3.62 19.42 0.15
C MET A 1 2.19 19.54 0.69
N LYS A 2 1.18 19.82 -0.14
CA LYS A 2 -0.23 19.79 0.30
C LYS A 2 -0.68 18.33 0.36
N TYR A 3 -1.02 17.86 1.55
CA TYR A 3 -1.49 16.49 1.79
C TYR A 3 -3.00 16.51 2.07
N THR A 4 -3.74 15.59 1.45
CA THR A 4 -5.21 15.53 1.53
C THR A 4 -5.65 14.14 1.96
N LEU A 5 -6.54 14.10 2.94
CA LEU A 5 -7.24 12.93 3.45
C LEU A 5 -8.74 13.21 3.44
N GLN A 6 -9.56 12.21 3.72
CA GLN A 6 -11.02 12.36 3.59
C GLN A 6 -11.59 13.44 4.51
N GLU A 7 -11.02 13.59 5.69
CA GLU A 7 -11.42 14.53 6.74
C GLU A 7 -10.89 15.96 6.51
N GLY A 8 -10.03 16.20 5.52
CA GLY A 8 -9.45 17.52 5.26
C GLY A 8 -8.07 17.52 4.62
N SER A 9 -7.39 18.66 4.70
CA SER A 9 -6.07 18.85 4.12
C SER A 9 -5.15 19.67 5.01
N PHE A 10 -3.85 19.39 4.94
CA PHE A 10 -2.83 20.14 5.65
C PHE A 10 -1.56 20.25 4.80
N THR A 11 -0.67 21.17 5.18
CA THR A 11 0.62 21.34 4.52
C THR A 11 1.71 20.70 5.36
N LEU A 12 2.42 19.73 4.77
CA LEU A 12 3.60 19.14 5.39
C LEU A 12 4.75 20.17 5.42
N PHE A 13 5.43 20.24 6.57
CA PHE A 13 6.66 21.02 6.72
C PHE A 13 7.70 20.60 5.65
N PRO A 14 8.52 21.52 5.11
CA PRO A 14 9.52 21.18 4.10
C PRO A 14 10.56 20.17 4.61
N ALA A 15 10.37 18.90 4.25
CA ALA A 15 11.30 17.80 4.50
C ALA A 15 11.07 16.69 3.44
N ALA A 16 11.96 15.70 3.41
CA ALA A 16 11.87 14.53 2.53
C ALA A 16 10.91 13.47 3.12
N TRP A 17 9.62 13.79 3.21
CA TRP A 17 8.61 12.87 3.70
C TRP A 17 8.39 11.73 2.70
N GLN A 18 8.31 10.50 3.22
CA GLN A 18 7.85 9.33 2.48
C GLN A 18 6.45 8.97 2.96
N ASP A 19 5.48 8.95 2.04
CA ASP A 19 4.10 8.55 2.35
C ASP A 19 4.02 7.03 2.52
N ASN A 20 3.80 6.57 3.75
CA ASN A 20 3.57 5.17 4.10
C ASN A 20 2.15 4.93 4.62
N SER A 21 1.20 5.83 4.32
CA SER A 21 -0.19 5.67 4.74
C SER A 21 -0.83 4.42 4.11
N MET A 22 -1.67 3.76 4.90
CA MET A 22 -2.52 2.66 4.45
C MET A 22 -3.98 3.03 4.68
N ASN A 23 -4.79 2.98 3.64
CA ASN A 23 -6.23 3.10 3.78
C ASN A 23 -6.84 1.70 3.85
N ILE A 24 -7.69 1.45 4.84
CA ILE A 24 -8.34 0.16 5.04
C ILE A 24 -9.84 0.41 5.05
N ILE A 25 -10.55 -0.21 4.12
CA ILE A 25 -12.00 -0.16 4.01
C ILE A 25 -12.51 -1.57 4.22
N ARG A 26 -13.29 -1.78 5.28
CA ARG A 26 -13.88 -3.08 5.60
C ARG A 26 -15.37 -3.05 5.31
N ASP A 27 -15.85 -4.10 4.67
CA ASP A 27 -17.28 -4.38 4.60
C ASP A 27 -17.61 -5.42 5.69
N ASP A 28 -18.43 -5.01 6.66
CA ASP A 28 -18.79 -5.85 7.80
C ASP A 28 -19.75 -6.98 7.42
N GLU A 29 -20.54 -6.80 6.36
CA GLU A 29 -21.51 -7.81 5.92
C GLU A 29 -20.81 -8.99 5.23
N SER A 30 -19.92 -8.71 4.26
CA SER A 30 -19.17 -9.77 3.57
C SER A 30 -17.91 -10.22 4.30
N GLY A 31 -17.41 -9.41 5.25
CA GLY A 31 -16.10 -9.62 5.89
C GLY A 31 -14.91 -9.27 4.99
N LEU A 32 -15.14 -8.75 3.77
CA LEU A 32 -14.08 -8.37 2.85
C LEU A 32 -13.40 -7.06 3.31
N SER A 33 -12.13 -6.91 2.93
CA SER A 33 -11.36 -5.70 3.18
C SER A 33 -10.60 -5.28 1.94
N VAL A 34 -10.68 -4.00 1.61
CA VAL A 34 -9.87 -3.34 0.60
C VAL A 34 -8.79 -2.53 1.31
N VAL A 35 -7.54 -2.82 1.00
CA VAL A 35 -6.38 -2.12 1.56
C VAL A 35 -5.66 -1.41 0.42
N VAL A 36 -5.49 -0.09 0.55
CA VAL A 36 -4.73 0.74 -0.40
C VAL A 36 -3.46 1.22 0.29
N SER A 37 -2.32 0.70 -0.14
CA SER A 37 -0.98 1.06 0.34
C SER A 37 -0.21 1.88 -0.71
N ARG A 38 0.93 2.43 -0.31
CA ARG A 38 1.90 3.07 -1.22
C ARG A 38 3.17 2.23 -1.28
N GLY A 39 3.75 2.14 -2.47
CA GLY A 39 5.06 1.53 -2.72
C GLY A 39 5.88 2.42 -3.63
N VAL A 40 7.19 2.49 -3.38
CA VAL A 40 8.13 3.22 -4.24
C VAL A 40 8.60 2.27 -5.34
N ILE A 41 8.62 2.74 -6.59
CA ILE A 41 9.31 2.05 -7.68
C ILE A 41 10.78 2.47 -7.61
N PRO A 42 11.73 1.54 -7.37
CA PRO A 42 13.14 1.87 -7.28
C PRO A 42 13.71 2.43 -8.59
N ASP A 43 14.78 3.22 -8.49
CA ASP A 43 15.51 3.70 -9.65
C ASP A 43 16.01 2.52 -10.51
N GLY A 44 15.75 2.58 -11.81
CA GLY A 44 16.08 1.51 -12.76
C GLY A 44 15.04 0.39 -12.86
N SER A 45 13.90 0.51 -12.18
CA SER A 45 12.74 -0.37 -12.32
C SER A 45 11.56 0.34 -12.98
N ASP A 46 10.65 -0.41 -13.56
CA ASP A 46 9.31 0.06 -13.96
C ASP A 46 8.19 -0.57 -13.12
N TYR A 47 6.94 -0.19 -13.40
CA TYR A 47 5.76 -0.68 -12.68
C TYR A 47 5.52 -2.19 -12.86
N GLU A 48 5.87 -2.74 -14.02
CA GLU A 48 5.60 -4.14 -14.36
C GLU A 48 6.62 -5.05 -13.68
N GLN A 49 7.90 -4.64 -13.72
CA GLN A 49 8.99 -5.30 -13.01
C GLN A 49 8.74 -5.32 -11.50
N GLU A 50 8.31 -4.19 -10.92
CA GLU A 50 8.03 -4.11 -9.49
C GLU A 50 6.77 -4.90 -9.11
N PHE A 51 5.74 -4.94 -9.97
CA PHE A 51 4.58 -5.81 -9.77
C PHE A 51 4.98 -7.29 -9.70
N HIS A 52 5.79 -7.76 -10.65
CA HIS A 52 6.28 -9.15 -10.66
C HIS A 52 7.15 -9.44 -9.44
N ARG A 53 8.04 -8.52 -9.06
CA ARG A 53 8.88 -8.66 -7.87
C ARG A 53 8.04 -8.78 -6.59
N GLN A 54 6.99 -7.96 -6.44
CA GLN A 54 6.08 -8.02 -5.29
C GLN A 54 5.31 -9.34 -5.26
N TRP A 55 4.82 -9.80 -6.41
CA TRP A 55 4.15 -11.09 -6.54
C TRP A 55 5.07 -12.25 -6.13
N ASP A 56 6.32 -12.27 -6.59
CA ASP A 56 7.29 -13.33 -6.28
C ASP A 56 7.67 -13.37 -4.80
N VAL A 57 7.66 -12.22 -4.11
CA VAL A 57 7.86 -12.13 -2.66
C VAL A 57 6.64 -12.61 -1.87
N LEU A 58 5.43 -12.27 -2.34
CA LEU A 58 4.18 -12.59 -1.65
C LEU A 58 3.76 -14.06 -1.83
N ARG A 59 3.91 -14.59 -3.04
CA ARG A 59 3.41 -15.92 -3.42
C ARG A 59 3.88 -17.06 -2.50
N PRO A 60 5.17 -17.14 -2.07
CA PRO A 60 5.62 -18.18 -1.14
C PRO A 60 4.97 -18.07 0.23
N GLN A 61 4.66 -16.84 0.68
CA GLN A 61 4.06 -16.59 1.98
C GLN A 61 2.59 -17.03 2.01
N MET A 62 1.88 -16.91 0.89
CA MET A 62 0.48 -17.31 0.77
C MET A 62 0.27 -18.83 0.85
N GLY A 63 1.23 -19.64 0.40
CA GLY A 63 1.11 -21.10 0.41
C GLY A 63 1.22 -21.74 1.81
N GLY A 64 1.76 -21.02 2.79
CA GLY A 64 1.93 -21.49 4.17
C GLY A 64 0.84 -21.00 5.14
N ILE A 65 -0.16 -20.27 4.67
CA ILE A 65 -1.20 -19.70 5.54
C ILE A 65 -2.22 -20.79 5.87
N ALA A 66 -2.08 -21.38 7.05
CA ALA A 66 -3.18 -22.14 7.67
C ALA A 66 -4.23 -21.14 8.15
N GLN A 67 -5.40 -21.15 7.51
CA GLN A 67 -6.54 -20.35 7.94
C GLN A 67 -7.06 -20.95 9.26
N SER A 68 -6.95 -20.18 10.34
CA SER A 68 -7.47 -20.51 11.68
C SER A 68 -8.96 -20.28 11.79
#